data_AF-A0A1Z9X0Z5-F1
#
_entry.id   AF-A0A1Z9X0Z5-F1
#
_cell.length_a   1.000
_cell.length_b   1.000
_cell.length_c   1.000
_cell.angle_alpha   90.00
_cell.angle_beta   90.00
_cell.angle_gamma   90.00
#
_symmetry.space_group_name_H-M   'P 1'
#
loop_
_entity.id
_entity.type
_entity.pdbx_description
1 polymer ?
#
loop_
_entity_poly.entity_id
_entity_poly.type
_entity_poly.pdbx_seq_one_letter_code
_entity_poly.pdbx_strand_id
1 'polypeptide(L)'
;MTFYFSTRNIPALQGLPLAERARLLDQASKRLSVPEKTLLNVLKLLVIVPVFAFILQTATNWTSLLWAFVVFLFYPLVIKPIQYSLCAKYIVQPSSKENE
;
A
#
# COMPACT_ATOMS: atom_id res chain seq x y z
N MET A 1 9.33 11.11 6.43
CA MET A 1 8.39 10.65 5.38
C MET A 1 7.01 10.53 6.00
N THR A 2 5.99 11.11 5.37
CA THR A 2 4.62 11.07 5.88
C THR A 2 3.94 9.77 5.44
N PHE A 3 3.63 8.88 6.36
CA PHE A 3 2.91 7.65 6.07
C PHE A 3 1.41 7.94 5.98
N TYR A 4 0.80 7.72 4.82
CA TYR A 4 -0.63 7.95 4.60
C TYR A 4 -1.40 6.66 4.75
N PHE A 5 -2.04 6.42 5.90
CA PHE A 5 -2.91 5.26 6.12
C PHE A 5 -4.22 5.30 5.31
N SER A 6 -4.60 6.47 4.82
CA SER A 6 -5.81 6.66 4.03
C SER A 6 -5.56 7.59 2.86
N THR A 7 -6.23 7.33 1.75
CA THR A 7 -6.20 8.17 0.54
C THR A 7 -6.82 9.55 0.80
N ARG A 8 -7.66 9.69 1.84
CA ARG A 8 -8.20 10.98 2.32
C ARG A 8 -7.16 11.85 3.02
N ASN A 9 -6.09 11.25 3.55
CA ASN A 9 -5.05 11.99 4.25
C ASN A 9 -4.05 12.61 3.27
N ILE A 10 -4.10 12.23 1.99
CA ILE A 10 -3.28 12.83 0.93
C ILE A 10 -3.93 14.16 0.54
N PRO A 11 -3.30 15.32 0.80
CA PRO A 11 -3.90 16.63 0.53
C PRO A 11 -4.34 16.79 -0.93
N ALA A 12 -3.54 16.26 -1.87
CA ALA A 12 -3.80 16.31 -3.31
C ALA A 12 -5.00 15.46 -3.77
N LEU A 13 -5.57 14.60 -2.91
CA LEU A 13 -6.73 13.77 -3.21
C LEU A 13 -7.96 14.13 -2.36
N GLN A 14 -7.84 15.15 -1.50
CA GLN A 14 -8.97 15.63 -0.68
C GLN A 14 -10.09 16.18 -1.60
N GLY A 15 -11.34 15.97 -1.19
CA GLY A 15 -12.51 16.41 -1.98
C GLY A 15 -12.92 15.50 -3.15
N LEU A 16 -12.01 14.70 -3.72
CA LEU A 16 -12.35 13.84 -4.88
C LEU A 16 -13.20 12.61 -4.51
N PRO A 17 -14.11 12.14 -5.38
CA PRO A 17 -14.83 10.88 -5.19
C PRO A 17 -13.89 9.66 -5.19
N LEU A 18 -14.29 8.59 -4.51
CA LEU A 18 -13.46 7.39 -4.30
C LEU A 18 -12.91 6.80 -5.62
N ALA A 19 -13.73 6.78 -6.67
CA ALA A 19 -13.33 6.27 -7.97
C ALA A 19 -12.19 7.09 -8.60
N GLU A 20 -12.25 8.42 -8.51
CA GLU A 20 -11.19 9.30 -9.02
C GLU A 20 -9.91 9.19 -8.21
N ARG A 21 -10.02 9.09 -6.88
CA ARG A 21 -8.86 8.83 -6.02
C ARG A 21 -8.15 7.53 -6.42
N ALA A 22 -8.91 6.47 -6.68
CA ALA A 22 -8.34 5.19 -7.11
C ALA A 22 -7.66 5.29 -8.48
N ARG A 23 -8.25 6.01 -9.44
CA ARG A 23 -7.65 6.25 -10.75
C ARG A 23 -6.34 7.04 -10.66
N LEU A 24 -6.31 8.13 -9.89
CA LEU A 24 -5.10 8.93 -9.70
C LEU A 24 -3.99 8.14 -8.99
N LEU A 25 -4.35 7.32 -8.00
CA LEU A 25 -3.40 6.44 -7.33
C LEU A 25 -2.84 5.35 -8.25
N ASP A 26 -3.66 4.79 -9.15
CA ASP A 26 -3.20 3.85 -10.18
C ASP A 26 -2.22 4.50 -11.16
N GLN A 27 -2.55 5.70 -11.64
CA GLN A 27 -1.66 6.49 -12.50
C GLN A 27 -0.34 6.84 -11.80
N ALA A 28 -0.39 7.26 -10.53
CA ALA A 28 0.80 7.51 -9.72
C ALA A 28 1.62 6.24 -9.48
N SER A 29 0.96 5.10 -9.24
CA SER A 29 1.62 3.80 -9.04
C SER A 29 2.40 3.36 -10.28
N LYS A 30 1.94 3.72 -11.49
CA LYS A 30 2.65 3.43 -12.74
C LYS A 30 3.94 4.25 -12.88
N ARG A 31 3.95 5.47 -12.34
CA ARG A 31 5.09 6.41 -12.34
C ARG A 31 6.14 6.12 -11.26
N LEU A 32 5.87 5.19 -10.34
CA LEU A 32 6.87 4.75 -9.36
C LEU A 32 8.14 4.28 -10.06
N SER A 33 9.28 4.70 -9.50
CA SER A 33 10.59 4.28 -9.97
C SER A 33 10.78 2.76 -9.79
N VAL A 34 11.72 2.17 -10.54
CA VAL A 34 12.10 0.76 -10.40
C VAL A 34 12.41 0.37 -8.94
N PRO A 35 13.28 1.08 -8.19
CA PRO A 35 13.57 0.71 -6.81
C PRO A 35 12.33 0.77 -5.89
N GLU A 36 11.41 1.72 -6.10
CA GLU A 36 10.18 1.82 -5.31
C GLU A 36 9.21 0.68 -5.60
N LYS A 37 9.07 0.27 -6.87
CA LYS A 37 8.29 -0.92 -7.25
C LYS A 37 8.89 -2.19 -6.65
N THR A 38 10.21 -2.33 -6.73
CA THR A 38 10.93 -3.45 -6.14
C THR A 38 10.72 -3.49 -4.63
N LEU A 39 10.84 -2.36 -3.93
CA LEU A 39 10.56 -2.27 -2.50
C LEU A 39 9.16 -2.76 -2.14
N LEU A 40 8.13 -2.30 -2.86
CA LEU A 40 6.76 -2.74 -2.63
C LEU A 40 6.59 -4.24 -2.86
N ASN A 41 7.22 -4.81 -3.88
CA ASN A 41 7.14 -6.24 -4.15
C ASN A 41 7.92 -7.07 -3.13
N VAL A 42 9.09 -6.61 -2.67
CA VAL A 42 9.85 -7.25 -1.59
C VAL A 42 9.04 -7.25 -0.29
N LEU A 43 8.38 -6.14 0.05
CA LEU A 43 7.50 -6.08 1.23
C LEU A 43 6.33 -7.07 1.11
N LYS A 44 5.70 -7.17 -0.07
CA LYS A 44 4.65 -8.19 -0.30
C LYS A 44 5.21 -9.60 -0.13
N LEU A 45 6.41 -9.86 -0.67
CA LEU A 45 7.06 -11.16 -0.57
C LEU A 45 7.36 -11.53 0.88
N LEU A 46 7.88 -10.58 1.68
CA LEU A 46 8.16 -10.77 3.10
C LEU A 46 6.92 -11.13 3.93
N VAL A 47 5.72 -10.73 3.49
CA VAL A 47 4.46 -11.13 4.11
C VAL A 47 3.95 -12.46 3.56
N ILE A 48 4.09 -12.68 2.26
CA ILE A 48 3.63 -13.90 1.58
C ILE A 48 4.39 -15.15 2.04
N VAL A 49 5.71 -15.07 2.17
CA VAL A 49 6.57 -16.20 2.58
C VAL A 49 6.14 -16.80 3.93
N PRO A 50 5.99 -16.02 5.02
CA PRO A 50 5.55 -16.57 6.30
C PRO A 50 4.10 -17.08 6.26
N VAL A 51 3.21 -16.45 5.48
CA VAL A 51 1.83 -16.96 5.29
C VAL A 51 1.87 -18.37 4.68
N PHE A 52 2.67 -18.58 3.63
CA PHE A 52 2.84 -19.92 3.06
C PHE A 52 3.48 -20.91 4.04
N ALA A 53 4.48 -20.48 4.82
CA ALA A 53 5.10 -21.33 5.84
C ALA A 53 4.10 -21.78 6.92
N PHE A 54 3.17 -20.91 7.33
CA PHE A 54 2.09 -21.27 8.24
C PHE A 54 1.06 -22.20 7.61
N ILE A 55 0.72 -21.98 6.33
CA ILE A 55 -0.18 -22.87 5.59
C ILE A 55 0.40 -24.30 5.51
N LEU A 56 1.70 -24.44 5.23
CA LEU A 56 2.35 -25.76 5.20
C LEU A 56 2.34 -26.47 6.55
N GLN A 57 2.44 -25.73 7.65
CA GLN A 57 2.37 -26.28 9.01
C GLN A 57 0.95 -26.73 9.42
N THR A 58 -0.09 -26.34 8.67
CA THR A 58 -1.48 -26.72 8.98
C THR A 58 -1.70 -28.22 9.05
N ALA A 59 -0.91 -29.01 8.31
CA ALA A 59 -0.97 -30.48 8.34
C ALA A 59 -0.68 -31.05 9.75
N THR A 60 0.19 -30.38 10.51
CA THR A 60 0.57 -30.80 11.87
C THR A 60 -0.10 -29.95 12.94
N ASN A 61 -0.40 -28.69 12.64
CA ASN A 61 -0.97 -27.73 13.58
C ASN A 61 -2.06 -26.88 12.93
N TRP A 62 -3.32 -27.24 13.19
CA TRP A 62 -4.48 -26.51 12.69
C TRP A 62 -4.53 -25.02 13.10
N THR A 63 -3.90 -24.64 14.21
CA THR A 63 -3.84 -23.22 14.65
C THR A 63 -2.96 -22.36 13.74
N SER A 64 -2.02 -22.96 13.00
CA SER A 64 -1.18 -22.25 12.03
C SER A 64 -2.01 -21.63 10.90
N LEU A 65 -3.16 -22.22 10.55
CA LEU A 65 -4.07 -21.64 9.57
C LEU A 65 -4.69 -20.33 10.05
N LEU A 66 -5.06 -20.26 11.34
CA LEU A 66 -5.59 -19.05 11.95
C LEU A 66 -4.52 -17.94 11.96
N TRP A 67 -3.27 -18.29 12.30
CA TRP A 67 -2.15 -17.35 12.22
C TRP A 67 -1.86 -16.88 10.80
N ALA A 68 -1.91 -17.76 9.81
CA ALA A 68 -1.78 -17.39 8.40
C ALA A 68 -2.86 -16.37 7.99
N PHE A 69 -4.11 -16.58 8.42
CA PHE A 69 -5.20 -15.66 8.17
C PHE A 69 -5.01 -14.30 8.86
N VAL A 70 -4.55 -14.28 10.11
CA VAL A 70 -4.26 -13.05 10.84
C VAL A 70 -3.15 -12.25 10.14
N VAL A 71 -2.04 -12.89 9.77
CA VAL A 71 -0.94 -12.23 9.04
C VAL A 71 -1.43 -11.68 7.70
N PHE A 72 -2.26 -12.43 6.99
CA PHE A 72 -2.90 -11.98 5.75
C PHE A 72 -3.84 -10.79 5.97
N LEU A 73 -4.54 -10.70 7.09
CA LEU A 73 -5.40 -9.56 7.41
C LEU A 73 -4.58 -8.30 7.78
N PHE A 74 -3.38 -8.47 8.34
CA PHE A 74 -2.44 -7.40 8.62
C PHE A 74 -1.69 -6.90 7.38
N TYR A 75 -1.55 -7.72 6.33
CA TYR A 75 -0.94 -7.35 5.03
C TYR A 75 -1.36 -5.96 4.50
N PRO A 76 -2.66 -5.65 4.31
CA PRO A 76 -3.07 -4.36 3.78
C PRO A 76 -2.71 -3.20 4.72
N LEU A 77 -2.69 -3.41 6.04
CA LEU A 77 -2.35 -2.35 7.00
C LEU A 77 -0.90 -1.89 6.87
N VAL A 78 0.02 -2.77 6.49
CA VAL A 78 1.44 -2.42 6.35
C VAL A 78 1.76 -1.94 4.92
N ILE A 79 1.23 -2.62 3.91
CA ILE A 79 1.59 -2.35 2.51
C ILE A 79 0.90 -1.11 1.96
N LYS A 80 -0.40 -0.91 2.26
CA LYS A 80 -1.18 0.24 1.76
C LYS A 80 -0.58 1.59 2.16
N PRO A 81 -0.19 1.86 3.42
CA PRO A 81 0.34 3.18 3.77
C PRO A 81 1.67 3.50 3.10
N ILE A 82 2.54 2.51 2.93
CA ILE A 82 3.81 2.67 2.21
C ILE A 82 3.53 2.95 0.74
N GLN A 83 2.63 2.18 0.12
CA GLN A 83 2.20 2.41 -1.26
C GLN A 83 1.61 3.82 -1.45
N TYR A 84 0.74 4.27 -0.54
CA TYR A 84 0.16 5.61 -0.60
C TYR A 84 1.20 6.71 -0.38
N SER A 85 2.15 6.52 0.53
CA SER A 85 3.28 7.44 0.72
C SER A 85 4.13 7.58 -0.54
N LEU A 86 4.39 6.48 -1.25
CA LEU A 86 5.16 6.51 -2.49
C LEU A 86 4.36 7.15 -3.62
N CYS A 87 3.10 6.75 -3.82
CA CYS A 87 2.23 7.34 -4.84
C CYS A 87 2.00 8.84 -4.62
N ALA A 88 1.87 9.30 -3.37
CA ALA A 88 1.63 10.71 -3.05
C ALA A 88 2.74 11.64 -3.59
N LYS A 89 3.98 11.15 -3.76
CA LYS A 89 5.07 11.92 -4.39
C LYS A 89 4.83 12.23 -5.87
N TYR A 90 4.07 11.38 -6.55
CA TYR A 90 3.81 11.45 -7.99
C TYR A 90 2.45 12.06 -8.33
N ILE A 91 1.62 12.29 -7.32
CA ILE A 91 0.37 13.04 -7.47
C ILE A 91 0.74 14.51 -7.36
N VAL A 92 0.58 15.23 -8.47
CA VAL A 92 0.83 16.68 -8.54
C VAL A 92 -0.02 17.33 -7.45
N GLN A 93 0.63 17.91 -6.43
CA GLN A 93 -0.06 18.86 -5.56
C GLN A 93 -0.58 19.95 -6.50
N PRO A 94 -1.86 20.35 -6.43
CA PRO A 94 -2.26 21.62 -7.02
C PRO A 94 -1.35 22.67 -6.39
N SER A 95 -0.32 23.02 -7.15
CA SER A 95 0.63 24.05 -6.80
C SER A 95 -0.21 25.25 -6.39
N SER A 96 0.11 25.83 -5.25
CA SER A 96 -0.11 27.23 -4.94
C SER A 96 0.50 28.10 -6.04
N LYS A 97 -0.13 28.11 -7.22
CA LYS A 97 0.00 29.09 -8.28
C LYS A 97 -1.20 30.01 -8.17
N GLU A 98 -1.27 30.72 -7.06
CA GLU A 98 -2.00 31.98 -7.00
C GLU A 98 -1.40 32.72 -5.83
N ASN A 99 -0.45 33.60 -6.16
CA ASN A 99 -0.23 34.92 -5.58
C ASN A 99 0.94 35.49 -6.39
N GLU A 100 0.51 36.10 -7.49
CA GLU A 100 1.16 37.16 -8.25
C GLU A 100 1.71 38.28 -7.33
#